data_AF-A0A496U946-F1
#
_entry.id   AF-A0A496U946-F1
#
_cell.length_a   1.000
_cell.length_b   1.000
_cell.length_c   1.000
_cell.angle_alpha   90.00
_cell.angle_beta   90.00
_cell.angle_gamma   90.00
#
_symmetry.space_group_name_H-M   'P 1'
#
loop_
_entity.id
_entity.type
_entity.pdbx_description
1 polymer ?
#
loop_
_entity_poly.entity_id
_entity_poly.type
_entity_poly.pdbx_seq_one_letter_code
_entity_poly.pdbx_strand_id
1 'polypeptide(L)'
;MKKFALALAAVFVLAIACGGGGTPDQVVHRLFEGVQNGDGDVVLSCLSSEALTGIDEFVDQLKAEPEETAAMAVMFGVEITADEVADLDAAKVITILLSSEMLTAEMPDFSEVEIGEAVIDGETATVPVTLDGETDDIELVLEDGSWKIGSEGMDFM
;
A
#
# COMPACT_ATOMS: atom_id res chain seq x y z
N MET A 1 20.20 -53.54 6.00
CA MET A 1 19.89 -52.25 6.66
C MET A 1 20.20 -51.16 5.63
N LYS A 2 19.30 -50.81 4.68
CA LYS A 2 18.33 -49.68 4.76
C LYS A 2 18.80 -48.65 5.80
N LYS A 3 19.20 -47.43 5.46
CA LYS A 3 18.34 -46.38 4.87
C LYS A 3 19.14 -45.46 3.93
N PHE A 4 18.62 -45.30 2.71
CA PHE A 4 18.92 -44.18 1.84
C PHE A 4 18.34 -42.91 2.48
N ALA A 5 19.15 -41.88 2.69
CA ALA A 5 18.67 -40.54 2.99
C ALA A 5 18.52 -39.79 1.66
N LEU A 6 17.39 -40.01 0.98
CA LEU A 6 16.82 -39.05 0.01
C LEU A 6 16.21 -37.92 0.86
N ALA A 7 16.60 -36.66 0.65
CA ALA A 7 16.08 -35.72 -0.36
C ALA A 7 14.77 -35.02 0.06
N LEU A 8 14.66 -33.77 -0.41
CA LEU A 8 13.55 -32.82 -0.28
C LEU A 8 13.37 -32.12 1.08
N ALA A 9 14.07 -31.00 1.26
CA ALA A 9 13.39 -29.82 1.81
C ALA A 9 12.45 -29.36 0.68
N ALA A 10 11.18 -29.70 0.81
CA ALA A 10 10.15 -29.34 -0.15
C ALA A 10 9.96 -27.83 -0.11
N VAL A 11 10.54 -27.15 -1.08
CA VAL A 11 10.11 -25.85 -1.58
C VAL A 11 8.61 -25.96 -1.88
N PHE A 12 7.78 -25.47 -0.96
CA PHE A 12 6.34 -25.38 -1.14
C PHE A 12 6.03 -24.13 -1.98
N VAL A 13 6.56 -24.09 -3.21
CA VAL A 13 6.08 -23.18 -4.26
C VAL A 13 4.78 -23.80 -4.79
N LEU A 14 3.72 -23.71 -3.99
CA LEU A 14 2.36 -23.94 -4.48
C LEU A 14 1.84 -22.63 -5.03
N ALA A 15 2.11 -22.40 -6.31
CA ALA A 15 1.24 -21.75 -7.30
C ALA A 15 0.05 -20.91 -6.76
N ILE A 16 0.31 -19.83 -6.03
CA ILE A 16 -0.66 -18.71 -5.87
C ILE A 16 -0.70 -17.85 -7.16
N ALA A 17 0.09 -18.22 -8.18
CA ALA A 17 0.23 -17.53 -9.46
C ALA A 17 -1.02 -17.49 -10.38
N CYS A 18 -2.22 -17.80 -9.88
CA CYS A 18 -3.47 -17.62 -10.63
C CYS A 18 -4.59 -16.95 -9.81
N GLY A 19 -4.29 -16.45 -8.62
CA GLY A 19 -5.24 -15.72 -7.78
C GLY A 19 -4.94 -14.22 -7.74
N GLY A 20 -4.80 -13.54 -8.87
CA GLY A 20 -4.88 -12.08 -9.05
C GLY A 20 -3.95 -11.11 -8.29
N GLY A 21 -3.45 -11.47 -7.10
CA GLY A 21 -2.85 -10.55 -6.13
C GLY A 21 -1.33 -10.49 -6.12
N GLY A 22 -0.61 -11.34 -6.86
CA GLY A 22 0.86 -11.38 -6.86
C GLY A 22 1.45 -12.01 -5.59
N THR A 23 2.78 -12.08 -5.51
CA THR A 23 3.52 -12.41 -4.27
C THR A 23 3.64 -11.18 -3.37
N PRO A 24 3.95 -11.32 -2.06
CA PRO A 24 4.02 -10.16 -1.15
C PRO A 24 4.97 -9.05 -1.64
N ASP A 25 6.14 -9.42 -2.14
CA ASP A 25 7.11 -8.50 -2.75
C ASP A 25 6.54 -7.76 -3.97
N GLN A 26 5.73 -8.42 -4.79
CA GLN A 26 5.07 -7.80 -5.94
C GLN A 26 3.99 -6.80 -5.51
N VAL A 27 3.31 -7.04 -4.39
CA VAL A 27 2.34 -6.08 -3.83
C VAL A 27 3.06 -4.83 -3.34
N VAL A 28 4.20 -5.00 -2.66
CA VAL A 28 5.03 -3.87 -2.21
C VAL A 28 5.58 -3.09 -3.41
N HIS A 29 6.10 -3.76 -4.44
CA HIS A 29 6.49 -3.10 -5.70
C HIS A 29 5.35 -2.29 -6.31
N ARG A 30 4.16 -2.89 -6.41
CA ARG A 30 2.96 -2.22 -6.96
C ARG A 30 2.55 -1.01 -6.13
N LEU A 31 2.68 -1.07 -4.79
CA LEU A 31 2.40 0.07 -3.93
C LEU A 31 3.30 1.24 -4.31
N PHE A 32 4.63 1.05 -4.35
CA PHE A 32 5.56 2.13 -4.69
C PHE A 32 5.35 2.65 -6.11
N GLU A 33 5.05 1.78 -7.08
CA GLU A 33 4.66 2.22 -8.42
C GLU A 33 3.38 3.07 -8.39
N GLY A 34 2.38 2.70 -7.61
CA GLY A 34 1.15 3.47 -7.43
C GLY A 34 1.43 4.86 -6.84
N VAL A 35 2.23 4.91 -5.77
CA VAL A 35 2.66 6.15 -5.11
C VAL A 35 3.42 7.05 -6.10
N GLN A 36 4.43 6.53 -6.78
CA GLN A 36 5.25 7.29 -7.74
C GLN A 36 4.45 7.83 -8.93
N ASN A 37 3.41 7.10 -9.35
CA ASN A 37 2.57 7.50 -10.47
C ASN A 37 1.33 8.33 -10.06
N GLY A 38 1.12 8.58 -8.76
CA GLY A 38 -0.08 9.26 -8.26
C GLY A 38 -1.38 8.45 -8.45
N ASP A 39 -1.27 7.14 -8.62
CA ASP A 39 -2.38 6.24 -8.93
C ASP A 39 -3.01 5.68 -7.65
N GLY A 40 -4.02 6.39 -7.14
CA GLY A 40 -4.72 6.04 -5.92
C GLY A 40 -5.48 4.72 -6.01
N ASP A 41 -5.96 4.33 -7.18
CA ASP A 41 -6.62 3.04 -7.39
C ASP A 41 -5.63 1.88 -7.20
N VAL A 42 -4.42 2.03 -7.76
CA VAL A 42 -3.34 1.05 -7.57
C VAL A 42 -2.94 0.97 -6.10
N VAL A 43 -2.76 2.10 -5.42
CA VAL A 43 -2.43 2.15 -3.99
C VAL A 43 -3.49 1.42 -3.18
N LEU A 44 -4.78 1.77 -3.32
CA LEU A 44 -5.88 1.11 -2.60
C LEU A 44 -5.93 -0.39 -2.86
N SER A 45 -5.64 -0.82 -4.09
CA SER A 45 -5.64 -2.24 -4.44
C SER A 45 -4.60 -3.05 -3.67
N CYS A 46 -3.57 -2.40 -3.12
CA CYS A 46 -2.54 -3.03 -2.29
C CYS A 46 -2.94 -3.09 -0.82
N LEU A 47 -3.92 -2.31 -0.36
CA LEU A 47 -4.26 -2.18 1.06
C LEU A 47 -5.26 -3.24 1.52
N SER A 48 -5.08 -3.67 2.78
CA SER A 48 -6.01 -4.56 3.47
C SER A 48 -7.32 -3.86 3.81
N SER A 49 -8.38 -4.64 4.02
CA SER A 49 -9.68 -4.11 4.44
C SER A 49 -9.63 -3.27 5.73
N GLU A 50 -8.74 -3.66 6.66
CA GLU A 50 -8.48 -2.92 7.90
C GLU A 50 -7.84 -1.55 7.62
N ALA A 51 -6.76 -1.51 6.82
CA ALA A 51 -6.11 -0.26 6.44
C ALA A 51 -7.07 0.68 5.66
N LEU A 52 -7.92 0.12 4.80
CA LEU A 52 -8.95 0.85 4.06
C LEU A 52 -10.00 1.50 4.97
N THR A 53 -10.33 0.87 6.10
CA THR A 53 -11.33 1.41 7.04
C THR A 53 -10.89 2.77 7.59
N GLY A 54 -9.60 2.94 7.93
CA GLY A 54 -9.08 4.22 8.40
C GLY A 54 -9.13 5.32 7.34
N ILE A 55 -8.96 4.95 6.06
CA ILE A 55 -9.04 5.89 4.94
C ILE A 55 -10.49 6.29 4.69
N ASP A 56 -11.43 5.35 4.73
CA ASP A 56 -12.86 5.62 4.55
C ASP A 56 -13.38 6.55 5.68
N GLU A 57 -12.97 6.32 6.93
CA GLU A 57 -13.30 7.21 8.05
C GLU A 57 -12.74 8.63 7.85
N PHE A 58 -11.52 8.75 7.33
CA PHE A 58 -10.93 10.04 6.98
C PHE A 58 -11.70 10.74 5.84
N VAL A 59 -12.09 10.00 4.80
CA VAL A 59 -12.93 10.52 3.70
C VAL A 59 -14.26 11.04 4.25
N ASP A 60 -14.93 10.29 5.14
CA ASP A 60 -16.17 10.71 5.76
C ASP A 60 -16.00 11.98 6.59
N GLN A 61 -14.86 12.15 7.27
CA GLN A 61 -14.53 13.38 7.99
C GLN A 61 -14.38 14.58 7.05
N LEU A 62 -13.66 14.43 5.93
CA LEU A 62 -13.51 15.49 4.92
C LEU A 62 -14.87 15.93 4.36
N LYS A 63 -15.77 14.95 4.17
CA LYS A 63 -17.11 15.16 3.64
C LYS A 63 -18.09 15.77 4.64
N ALA A 64 -17.78 15.75 5.93
CA ALA A 64 -18.64 16.33 6.96
C ALA A 64 -18.76 17.87 6.80
N GLU A 65 -17.69 18.52 6.36
CA GLU A 65 -17.61 19.97 6.18
C GLU A 65 -16.95 20.32 4.82
N PRO A 66 -17.67 20.13 3.70
CA PRO A 66 -17.08 20.21 2.37
C PRO A 66 -16.64 21.62 1.97
N GLU A 67 -17.34 22.66 2.43
CA GLU A 67 -16.94 24.06 2.18
C GLU A 67 -15.63 24.40 2.90
N GLU A 68 -15.47 23.96 4.15
CA GLU A 68 -14.25 24.18 4.93
C GLU A 68 -13.09 23.37 4.36
N THR A 69 -13.33 22.11 4.02
CA THR A 69 -12.33 21.23 3.41
C THR A 69 -11.85 21.77 2.07
N ALA A 70 -12.75 22.24 1.20
CA ALA A 70 -12.37 22.87 -0.08
C ALA A 70 -11.54 24.14 0.14
N ALA A 71 -11.92 25.00 1.09
CA ALA A 71 -11.14 26.18 1.43
C ALA A 71 -9.75 25.83 1.98
N MET A 72 -9.67 24.78 2.81
CA MET A 72 -8.41 24.27 3.36
C MET A 72 -7.51 23.69 2.28
N ALA A 73 -8.05 22.88 1.36
CA ALA A 73 -7.33 22.31 0.24
C ALA A 73 -6.66 23.38 -0.63
N VAL A 74 -7.36 24.49 -0.91
CA VAL A 74 -6.80 25.63 -1.66
C VAL A 74 -5.60 26.25 -0.94
N MET A 75 -5.61 26.33 0.39
CA MET A 75 -4.45 26.80 1.16
C MET A 75 -3.23 25.88 1.01
N PHE A 76 -3.46 24.59 0.76
CA PHE A 76 -2.45 23.58 0.48
C PHE A 76 -2.14 23.39 -1.02
N GLY A 77 -2.62 24.32 -1.87
CA GLY A 77 -2.35 24.30 -3.31
C GLY A 77 -3.17 23.28 -4.10
N VAL A 78 -4.19 22.67 -3.48
CA VAL A 78 -5.11 21.73 -4.13
C VAL A 78 -6.39 22.47 -4.53
N GLU A 79 -6.63 22.57 -5.83
CA GLU A 79 -7.87 23.13 -6.36
C GLU A 79 -8.98 22.06 -6.34
N ILE A 80 -9.90 22.16 -5.39
CA ILE A 80 -11.10 21.31 -5.29
C ILE A 80 -12.29 22.14 -4.80
N THR A 81 -13.48 21.84 -5.31
CA THR A 81 -14.75 22.48 -4.92
C THR A 81 -15.47 21.70 -3.82
N ALA A 82 -16.41 22.34 -3.13
CA ALA A 82 -17.23 21.67 -2.12
C ALA A 82 -18.05 20.49 -2.69
N ASP A 83 -18.54 20.62 -3.94
CA ASP A 83 -19.25 19.54 -4.62
C ASP A 83 -18.32 18.36 -4.90
N GLU A 84 -17.08 18.62 -5.34
CA GLU A 84 -16.07 17.58 -5.53
C GLU A 84 -15.66 16.92 -4.22
N VAL A 85 -15.56 17.68 -3.12
CA VAL A 85 -15.32 17.13 -1.77
C VAL A 85 -16.45 16.19 -1.37
N ALA A 86 -17.71 16.56 -1.59
CA ALA A 86 -18.86 15.71 -1.27
C ALA A 86 -18.89 14.39 -2.06
N ASP A 87 -18.25 14.36 -3.24
CA ASP A 87 -18.12 13.21 -4.11
C ASP A 87 -16.75 12.50 -4.01
N LEU A 88 -15.96 12.83 -2.99
CA LEU A 88 -14.72 12.11 -2.70
C LEU A 88 -15.01 10.67 -2.28
N ASP A 89 -14.11 9.81 -2.75
CA ASP A 89 -13.88 8.44 -2.32
C ASP A 89 -12.40 8.31 -1.93
N ALA A 90 -12.04 7.16 -1.34
CA ALA A 90 -10.68 6.90 -0.90
C ALA A 90 -9.63 7.04 -2.02
N ALA A 91 -9.97 6.64 -3.25
CA ALA A 91 -9.04 6.62 -4.37
C ALA A 91 -8.67 8.04 -4.77
N LYS A 92 -9.68 8.89 -4.90
CA LYS A 92 -9.50 10.32 -5.20
C LYS A 92 -8.75 11.03 -4.09
N VAL A 93 -9.03 10.74 -2.83
CA VAL A 93 -8.28 11.34 -1.71
C VAL A 93 -6.80 10.99 -1.81
N ILE A 94 -6.45 9.72 -2.00
CA ILE A 94 -5.05 9.32 -2.18
C ILE A 94 -4.44 10.01 -3.41
N THR A 95 -5.12 10.02 -4.56
CA THR A 95 -4.61 10.69 -5.76
C THR A 95 -4.39 12.18 -5.55
N ILE A 96 -5.29 12.86 -4.82
CA ILE A 96 -5.13 14.29 -4.48
C ILE A 96 -3.89 14.48 -3.60
N LEU A 97 -3.71 13.64 -2.58
CA LEU A 97 -2.55 13.71 -1.69
C LEU A 97 -1.24 13.48 -2.46
N LEU A 98 -1.20 12.45 -3.31
CA LEU A 98 -0.04 12.12 -4.15
C LEU A 98 0.22 13.13 -5.28
N SER A 99 -0.77 13.93 -5.67
CA SER A 99 -0.61 14.99 -6.67
C SER A 99 -0.23 16.34 -6.05
N SER A 100 -0.25 16.46 -4.72
CA SER A 100 0.11 17.68 -4.03
C SER A 100 1.62 17.83 -3.99
N GLU A 101 2.17 18.79 -4.73
CA GLU A 101 3.60 19.13 -4.69
C GLU A 101 4.10 19.33 -3.26
N MET A 102 3.28 19.95 -2.41
CA MET A 102 3.62 20.21 -1.01
C MET A 102 3.79 18.92 -0.20
N LEU A 103 2.93 17.92 -0.41
CA LEU A 103 3.00 16.65 0.31
C LEU A 103 4.10 15.76 -0.27
N THR A 104 4.20 15.68 -1.60
CA THR A 104 5.24 14.88 -2.25
C THR A 104 6.65 15.39 -2.00
N ALA A 105 6.83 16.67 -1.67
CA ALA A 105 8.14 17.25 -1.33
C ALA A 105 8.72 16.69 -0.02
N GLU A 106 7.85 16.23 0.89
CA GLU A 106 8.24 15.63 2.16
C GLU A 106 8.29 14.10 2.08
N MET A 107 7.80 13.51 0.98
CA MET A 107 7.87 12.06 0.78
C MET A 107 9.30 11.65 0.41
N PRO A 108 9.75 10.47 0.87
CA PRO A 108 11.00 9.89 0.41
C PRO A 108 11.04 9.70 -1.11
N ASP A 109 12.24 9.76 -1.69
CA ASP A 109 12.44 9.41 -3.10
C ASP A 109 12.45 7.88 -3.24
N PHE A 110 11.31 7.32 -3.61
CA PHE A 110 11.17 5.87 -3.81
C PHE A 110 11.87 5.35 -5.09
N SER A 111 12.55 6.19 -5.88
CA SER A 111 13.22 5.73 -7.11
C SER A 111 14.43 4.81 -6.84
N GLU A 112 15.03 4.90 -5.65
CA GLU A 112 16.16 4.07 -5.22
C GLU A 112 15.75 2.98 -4.20
N VAL A 113 14.46 2.67 -4.07
CA VAL A 113 13.98 1.66 -3.12
C VAL A 113 14.46 0.25 -3.51
N GLU A 114 15.06 -0.47 -2.56
CA GLU A 114 15.41 -1.88 -2.72
C GLU A 114 14.39 -2.76 -1.99
N ILE A 115 13.71 -3.64 -2.72
CA ILE A 115 12.74 -4.58 -2.15
C ILE A 115 13.39 -5.96 -2.09
N GLY A 116 13.47 -6.51 -0.88
CA GLY A 116 14.05 -7.82 -0.66
C GLY A 116 13.05 -8.98 -0.82
N GLU A 117 13.52 -10.18 -0.52
CA GLU A 117 12.69 -11.39 -0.62
C GLU A 117 11.69 -11.48 0.53
N ALA A 118 10.43 -11.77 0.20
CA ALA A 118 9.37 -11.93 1.19
C ALA A 118 9.60 -13.16 2.09
N VAL A 119 9.38 -13.00 3.39
CA VAL A 119 9.31 -14.09 4.36
C VAL A 119 7.85 -14.36 4.68
N ILE A 120 7.33 -15.51 4.23
CA ILE A 120 5.92 -15.88 4.40
C ILE A 120 5.76 -16.81 5.61
N ASP A 121 4.83 -16.47 6.51
CA ASP A 121 4.40 -17.31 7.64
C ASP A 121 2.87 -17.49 7.63
N GLY A 122 2.41 -18.50 6.89
CA GLY A 122 0.98 -18.81 6.79
C GLY A 122 0.20 -17.73 6.04
N GLU A 123 -0.60 -16.97 6.78
CA GLU A 123 -1.47 -15.89 6.25
C GLU A 123 -0.85 -14.50 6.47
N THR A 124 0.38 -14.42 6.96
CA THR A 124 1.16 -13.18 7.06
C THR A 124 2.46 -13.29 6.28
N ALA A 125 3.02 -12.14 5.90
CA ALA A 125 4.34 -12.06 5.31
C ALA A 125 5.02 -10.75 5.72
N THR A 126 6.35 -10.76 5.77
CA THR A 126 7.15 -9.54 5.88
C THR A 126 7.99 -9.37 4.62
N VAL A 127 8.10 -8.14 4.14
CA VAL A 127 8.94 -7.77 2.99
C VAL A 127 9.93 -6.70 3.46
N PRO A 128 11.24 -6.98 3.50
CA PRO A 128 12.23 -5.98 3.85
C PRO A 128 12.35 -4.97 2.70
N VAL A 129 12.25 -3.69 3.05
CA VAL A 129 12.37 -2.55 2.15
C VAL A 129 13.52 -1.68 2.63
N THR A 130 14.48 -1.39 1.75
CA THR A 130 15.60 -0.51 2.05
C THR A 130 15.47 0.81 1.29
N LEU A 131 15.54 1.91 2.03
CA LEU A 131 15.47 3.26 1.53
C LEU A 131 16.52 4.12 2.25
N ASP A 132 17.32 4.87 1.50
CA ASP A 132 18.43 5.68 2.05
C ASP A 132 19.42 4.89 2.95
N GLY A 133 19.51 3.58 2.75
CA GLY A 133 20.37 2.68 3.54
C GLY A 133 19.78 2.22 4.87
N GLU A 134 18.54 2.60 5.19
CA GLU A 134 17.76 2.07 6.31
C GLU A 134 16.80 0.99 5.80
N THR A 135 16.71 -0.13 6.52
CA THR A 135 15.86 -1.28 6.15
C THR A 135 14.76 -1.44 7.18
N ASP A 136 13.52 -1.41 6.72
CA ASP A 136 12.32 -1.68 7.51
C ASP A 136 11.50 -2.82 6.87
N ASP A 137 10.76 -3.55 7.69
CA ASP A 137 9.90 -4.64 7.23
C ASP A 137 8.48 -4.12 7.03
N ILE A 138 7.95 -4.25 5.81
CA ILE A 138 6.54 -4.02 5.53
C ILE A 138 5.77 -5.30 5.80
N GLU A 139 4.76 -5.23 6.67
CA GLU A 139 3.89 -6.36 6.98
C GLU A 139 2.71 -6.48 6.00
N LEU A 140 2.46 -7.71 5.56
CA LEU A 140 1.36 -8.08 4.68
C LEU A 140 0.52 -9.21 5.28
N VAL A 141 -0.76 -9.17 4.95
CA VAL A 141 -1.77 -10.17 5.31
C VAL A 141 -2.39 -10.77 4.05
N LEU A 142 -2.74 -12.05 4.09
CA LEU A 142 -3.44 -12.74 3.02
C LEU A 142 -4.95 -12.63 3.22
N GLU A 143 -5.62 -11.77 2.44
CA GLU A 143 -7.07 -11.56 2.49
C GLU A 143 -7.72 -12.07 1.21
N ASP A 144 -8.74 -12.94 1.32
CA ASP A 144 -9.50 -13.48 0.19
C ASP A 144 -8.61 -14.06 -0.95
N GLY A 145 -7.47 -14.63 -0.57
CA GLY A 145 -6.50 -15.23 -1.50
C GLY A 145 -5.58 -14.22 -2.21
N SER A 146 -5.55 -12.96 -1.78
CA SER A 146 -4.66 -11.92 -2.27
C SER A 146 -3.84 -11.31 -1.12
N TRP A 147 -2.55 -11.10 -1.34
CA TRP A 147 -1.71 -10.39 -0.38
C TRP A 147 -2.04 -8.90 -0.35
N LYS A 148 -2.06 -8.33 0.85
CA LYS A 148 -2.42 -6.95 1.13
C LYS A 148 -1.51 -6.38 2.22
N ILE A 149 -1.23 -5.08 2.17
CA ILE A 149 -0.48 -4.38 3.19
C ILE A 149 -1.38 -4.21 4.42
N GLY A 150 -0.90 -4.69 5.56
CA GLY A 150 -1.60 -4.60 6.84
C GLY A 150 -1.62 -3.15 7.37
N SER A 151 -2.40 -2.89 8.42
CA SER A 151 -2.42 -1.59 9.09
C SER A 151 -1.04 -1.21 9.64
N GLU A 152 -0.31 -2.16 10.25
CA GLU A 152 1.07 -1.94 10.72
C GLU A 152 2.07 -1.69 9.57
N GLY A 153 1.85 -2.30 8.40
CA GLY A 153 2.67 -2.07 7.21
C GLY A 153 2.50 -0.68 6.60
N MET A 154 1.47 0.07 7.00
CA MET A 154 1.26 1.47 6.58
C MET A 154 2.15 2.45 7.36
N ASP A 155 2.66 2.09 8.55
CA ASP A 155 3.50 2.98 9.37
C ASP A 155 4.85 3.33 8.70
N PHE A 156 5.21 2.61 7.65
CA PHE A 156 6.38 2.88 6.80
C PHE A 156 6.17 4.07 5.84
N MET A 157 4.93 4.43 5.51
CA MET A 157 4.57 5.54 4.59
C MET A 157 4.31 6.85 5.33
#